data_AF-A0A2H0NIQ3-F1
#
_entry.id   AF-A0A2H0NIQ3-F1
#
_cell.length_a   1.000
_cell.length_b   1.000
_cell.length_c   1.000
_cell.angle_alpha   90.00
_cell.angle_beta   90.00
_cell.angle_gamma   90.00
#
_symmetry.space_group_name_H-M   'P 1'
#
loop_
_entity.id
_entity.type
_entity.pdbx_description
1 polymer ?
#
loop_
_entity_poly.entity_id
_entity_poly.type
_entity_poly.pdbx_seq_one_letter_code
_entity_poly.pdbx_strand_id
1 'polypeptide(L)'
;AWYKKDVSSGTNKWLLDKGPVNSSYAMFIEGGLKMRLEKPGQQDCTITEPTEGVWHHAVSTYDGSNIKIYVDGQLITTCPGTGTITKSAGGINIGAYSSPGYVFKGQIDDVKIFNYALSP
;
A
#
# COMPACT_ATOMS: atom_id res chain seq x y z
N ALA A 1 -6.59 2.97 -5.23
CA ALA A 1 -7.10 1.66 -5.69
C ALA A 1 -8.33 1.34 -4.88
N TRP A 2 -9.33 0.76 -5.53
CA TRP A 2 -10.48 0.19 -4.82
C TRP A 2 -10.15 -1.25 -4.41
N TYR A 3 -10.51 -1.63 -3.19
CA TYR A 3 -10.37 -3.00 -2.74
C TYR A 3 -11.56 -3.42 -1.88
N LYS A 4 -11.93 -4.69 -1.97
CA LYS A 4 -12.89 -5.35 -1.08
C LYS A 4 -12.24 -6.60 -0.54
N LYS A 5 -11.87 -6.57 0.72
CA LYS A 5 -11.28 -7.72 1.40
C LYS A 5 -12.36 -8.73 1.76
N ASP A 6 -12.09 -10.02 1.58
CA ASP A 6 -13.02 -11.05 2.01
C ASP A 6 -13.14 -11.09 3.53
N VAL A 7 -14.35 -11.40 4.02
CA VAL A 7 -14.59 -11.64 5.45
C VAL A 7 -13.95 -12.98 5.80
N SER A 8 -12.73 -12.96 6.33
CA SER A 8 -12.00 -14.19 6.62
C SER A 8 -10.95 -14.04 7.72
N SER A 9 -10.85 -15.05 8.58
CA SER A 9 -9.77 -15.17 9.56
C SER A 9 -8.50 -15.68 8.86
N GLY A 10 -7.70 -14.76 8.32
CA GLY A 10 -6.40 -15.05 7.74
C GLY A 10 -5.57 -13.78 7.61
N THR A 11 -4.25 -13.92 7.58
CA THR A 11 -3.33 -12.78 7.39
C THR A 11 -3.55 -12.25 5.98
N ASN A 12 -4.16 -11.07 5.85
CA ASN A 12 -4.31 -10.41 4.55
C ASN A 12 -2.94 -9.90 4.08
N LYS A 13 -2.82 -9.61 2.79
CA LYS A 13 -1.53 -9.48 2.08
C LYS A 13 -1.59 -8.35 1.05
N TRP A 14 -0.65 -8.30 0.11
CA TRP A 14 -0.32 -7.11 -0.67
C TRP A 14 -1.43 -6.74 -1.67
N LEU A 15 -1.93 -5.51 -1.56
CA LEU A 15 -2.73 -4.88 -2.62
C LEU A 15 -1.84 -4.58 -3.82
N LEU A 16 -0.62 -4.10 -3.55
CA LEU A 16 0.38 -3.78 -4.55
C LEU A 16 1.81 -3.93 -3.99
N ASP A 17 2.72 -4.41 -4.82
CA ASP A 17 4.15 -4.53 -4.52
C ASP A 17 5.00 -4.09 -5.73
N LYS A 18 6.10 -3.39 -5.50
CA LYS A 18 7.06 -3.00 -6.55
C LYS A 18 8.42 -3.65 -6.28
N GLY A 19 8.77 -4.59 -7.17
CA GLY A 19 10.05 -5.28 -7.17
C GLY A 19 10.09 -6.55 -6.35
N PRO A 20 11.28 -7.16 -6.15
CA PRO A 20 11.44 -8.23 -5.17
C PRO A 20 11.25 -7.71 -3.74
N VAL A 21 11.26 -8.64 -2.79
CA VAL A 21 11.09 -8.44 -1.35
C VAL A 21 11.78 -7.16 -0.85
N ASN A 22 11.00 -6.25 -0.25
CA ASN A 22 11.48 -5.00 0.36
C ASN A 22 12.46 -4.21 -0.53
N SER A 23 12.10 -3.98 -1.80
CA SER A 23 13.00 -3.30 -2.75
C SER A 23 12.56 -1.92 -3.23
N SER A 24 11.30 -1.51 -3.03
CA SER A 24 10.84 -0.19 -3.46
C SER A 24 9.65 0.32 -2.68
N TYR A 25 8.42 -0.07 -3.02
CA TYR A 25 7.23 0.37 -2.31
C TYR A 25 6.15 -0.68 -2.37
N ALA A 26 5.29 -0.69 -1.36
CA ALA A 26 4.19 -1.62 -1.27
C ALA A 26 3.00 -1.00 -0.54
N MET A 27 1.80 -1.43 -0.92
CA MET A 27 0.59 -1.23 -0.13
C MET A 27 0.02 -2.60 0.24
N PHE A 28 -0.12 -2.86 1.53
CA PHE A 28 -0.47 -4.19 2.03
C PHE A 28 -1.17 -4.10 3.38
N ILE A 29 -1.77 -5.21 3.80
CA ILE A 29 -2.50 -5.31 5.05
C ILE A 29 -1.74 -6.25 5.97
N GLU A 30 -1.25 -5.76 7.11
CA GLU A 30 -0.61 -6.61 8.13
C GLU A 30 -0.61 -5.87 9.46
N GLY A 31 -1.52 -6.22 10.38
CA GLY A 31 -1.72 -5.44 11.59
C GLY A 31 -2.23 -4.00 11.32
N GLY A 32 -2.90 -3.80 10.19
CA GLY A 32 -3.33 -2.49 9.67
C GLY A 32 -3.11 -2.36 8.17
N LEU A 33 -3.74 -1.37 7.53
CA LEU A 33 -3.41 -0.99 6.15
C LEU A 33 -2.11 -0.19 6.17
N LYS A 34 -1.12 -0.63 5.39
CA LYS A 34 0.23 -0.09 5.37
C LYS A 34 0.62 0.42 4.00
N MET A 35 1.26 1.58 3.98
CA MET A 35 2.16 1.99 2.90
C MET A 35 3.60 1.80 3.38
N ARG A 36 4.36 0.98 2.66
CA ARG A 36 5.82 0.87 2.85
C ARG A 36 6.55 1.60 1.74
N LEU A 37 7.54 2.37 2.13
CA LEU A 37 8.58 2.90 1.26
C LEU A 37 9.94 2.38 1.70
N GLU A 38 10.64 1.75 0.78
CA GLU A 38 12.07 1.51 0.88
C GLU A 38 12.80 2.77 0.46
N LYS A 39 13.64 3.27 1.36
CA LYS A 39 14.58 4.36 1.15
C LYS A 39 15.96 3.82 1.58
N PRO A 40 16.97 4.63 1.92
CA PRO A 40 18.10 4.18 2.74
C PRO A 40 17.67 3.76 4.17
N GLY A 41 16.72 2.83 4.25
CA GLY A 41 15.91 2.46 5.41
C GLY A 41 14.46 2.15 5.01
N GLN A 42 13.91 1.07 5.55
CA GLN A 42 12.50 0.72 5.39
C GLN A 42 11.64 1.66 6.26
N GLN A 43 10.56 2.20 5.70
CA GLN A 43 9.58 2.98 6.46
C GLN A 43 8.16 2.52 6.16
N ASP A 44 7.41 2.24 7.23
CA ASP A 44 5.97 1.95 7.18
C ASP A 44 5.17 3.14 7.69
N CYS A 45 4.12 3.51 6.96
CA CYS A 45 3.03 4.33 7.45
C CYS A 45 1.81 3.41 7.59
N THR A 46 1.25 3.32 8.80
CA THR A 46 0.22 2.34 9.14
C THR A 46 -1.03 3.04 9.67
N ILE A 47 -2.20 2.55 9.25
CA ILE A 47 -3.49 2.90 9.85
C ILE A 47 -4.21 1.64 10.33
N THR A 48 -5.20 1.81 11.20
CA THR A 48 -6.17 0.74 11.46
C THR A 48 -6.82 0.33 10.16
N GLU A 49 -6.95 -0.98 9.97
CA GLU A 49 -7.56 -1.53 8.77
C GLU A 49 -9.06 -1.16 8.69
N PRO A 50 -9.56 -0.68 7.53
CA PRO A 50 -10.99 -0.53 7.29
C PRO A 50 -11.77 -1.85 7.38
N THR A 51 -13.10 -1.76 7.49
CA THR A 51 -13.99 -2.91 7.65
C THR A 51 -13.90 -3.92 6.50
N GLU A 52 -14.02 -5.21 6.82
CA GLU A 52 -13.98 -6.28 5.81
C GLU A 52 -15.31 -6.42 5.06
N GLY A 53 -15.30 -7.09 3.90
CA GLY A 53 -16.49 -7.43 3.14
C GLY A 53 -17.12 -6.29 2.35
N VAL A 54 -16.60 -5.06 2.46
CA VAL A 54 -17.08 -3.87 1.74
C VAL A 54 -15.96 -3.21 0.94
N TRP A 55 -16.34 -2.47 -0.09
CA TRP A 55 -15.40 -1.74 -0.93
C TRP A 55 -14.87 -0.51 -0.20
N HIS A 56 -13.56 -0.33 -0.23
CA HIS A 56 -12.86 0.86 0.24
C HIS A 56 -11.94 1.41 -0.85
N HIS A 57 -11.85 2.73 -0.94
CA HIS A 57 -10.90 3.41 -1.80
C HIS A 57 -9.66 3.82 -0.99
N ALA A 58 -8.56 3.08 -1.15
CA ALA A 58 -7.28 3.41 -0.52
C ALA A 58 -6.36 4.17 -1.47
N VAL A 59 -5.84 5.29 -0.99
CA VAL A 59 -4.83 6.11 -1.68
C VAL A 59 -3.67 6.38 -0.73
N SER A 60 -2.45 6.26 -1.24
CA SER A 60 -1.26 6.73 -0.55
C SER A 60 -0.52 7.72 -1.43
N THR A 61 -0.01 8.80 -0.84
CA THR A 61 0.80 9.81 -1.53
C THR A 61 2.13 9.99 -0.81
N TYR A 62 3.17 10.34 -1.57
CA TYR A 62 4.47 10.68 -1.04
C TYR A 62 5.02 11.91 -1.75
N ASP A 63 5.27 12.99 -1.00
CA ASP A 63 5.74 14.27 -1.53
C ASP A 63 7.27 14.49 -1.37
N GLY A 64 7.99 13.47 -0.92
CA GLY A 64 9.42 13.56 -0.59
C GLY A 64 9.72 13.93 0.88
N SER A 65 8.70 14.32 1.64
CA SER A 65 8.79 14.66 3.07
C SER A 65 7.74 13.98 3.94
N ASN A 66 6.58 13.62 3.38
CA ASN A 66 5.44 13.03 4.07
C ASN A 66 4.82 11.90 3.25
N ILE A 67 4.48 10.81 3.93
CA ILE A 67 3.57 9.78 3.43
C ILE A 67 2.18 10.10 3.97
N LYS A 68 1.17 10.17 3.12
CA LYS A 68 -0.23 10.35 3.55
C LYS A 68 -1.08 9.19 3.07
N ILE A 69 -1.93 8.66 3.94
CA ILE A 69 -2.89 7.61 3.60
C ILE A 69 -4.30 8.18 3.69
N TYR A 70 -5.06 7.97 2.64
CA TYR A 70 -6.46 8.31 2.53
C TYR A 70 -7.30 7.05 2.37
N VAL A 71 -8.45 7.02 3.03
CA VAL A 71 -9.47 5.97 2.87
C VAL A 71 -10.79 6.66 2.57
N ASP A 72 -11.46 6.22 1.50
CA ASP A 72 -12.77 6.75 1.08
C ASP A 72 -12.76 8.28 0.92
N GLY A 73 -11.63 8.81 0.41
CA GLY A 73 -11.41 10.23 0.17
C GLY A 73 -11.00 11.05 1.40
N GLN A 74 -10.99 10.45 2.60
CA GLN A 74 -10.62 11.13 3.83
C GLN A 74 -9.15 10.88 4.20
N LEU A 75 -8.43 11.92 4.60
CA LEU A 75 -7.07 11.78 5.13
C LEU A 75 -7.11 11.07 6.49
N ILE A 76 -6.52 9.88 6.59
CA ILE A 76 -6.49 9.10 7.83
C ILE A 76 -5.22 9.36 8.63
N THR A 77 -4.08 9.48 7.95
CA THR A 77 -2.80 9.75 8.63
C THR A 77 -1.78 10.46 7.76
N THR A 78 -0.84 11.13 8.41
CA THR A 78 0.38 11.69 7.82
C THR A 78 1.58 11.18 8.61
N CYS A 79 2.49 10.48 7.94
CA CYS A 79 3.76 10.02 8.53
C CYS A 79 4.90 10.85 7.95
N PRO A 80 5.71 11.54 8.78
CA PRO A 80 6.89 12.24 8.29
C PRO A 80 7.92 11.23 7.77
N GLY A 81 8.60 11.56 6.68
CA GLY A 81 9.64 10.72 6.12
C GLY A 81 10.27 11.39 4.91
N THR A 82 11.57 11.67 4.99
CA THR A 82 12.31 12.28 3.87
C THR A 82 13.10 11.24 3.08
N GLY A 83 13.53 11.60 1.87
CA GLY A 83 14.46 10.82 1.05
C GLY A 83 13.86 10.27 -0.24
N THR A 84 14.72 9.66 -1.06
CA THR A 84 14.30 9.08 -2.34
C THR A 84 13.87 7.64 -2.17
N ILE A 85 12.74 7.27 -2.81
CA ILE A 85 12.32 5.88 -2.90
C ILE A 85 13.39 5.08 -3.66
N THR A 86 13.80 3.96 -3.08
CA THR A 86 14.77 3.03 -3.68
C THR A 86 14.23 2.52 -5.01
N LYS A 87 15.03 2.68 -6.07
CA LYS A 87 14.69 2.17 -7.40
C LYS A 87 14.82 0.65 -7.42
N SER A 88 13.84 0.00 -8.02
CA SER A 88 13.85 -1.45 -8.23
C SER A 88 13.64 -1.76 -9.71
N ALA A 89 14.40 -2.72 -10.24
CA ALA A 89 14.25 -3.22 -11.60
C ALA A 89 13.12 -4.25 -11.75
N GLY A 90 12.58 -4.79 -10.64
CA GLY A 90 11.51 -5.78 -10.69
C GLY A 90 10.16 -5.18 -11.09
N GLY A 91 9.22 -6.03 -11.52
CA GLY A 91 7.88 -5.62 -11.95
C GLY A 91 6.98 -5.10 -10.83
N ILE A 92 5.74 -4.77 -11.18
CA ILE A 92 4.66 -4.51 -10.22
C ILE A 92 3.83 -5.78 -10.07
N ASN A 93 3.59 -6.19 -8.83
CA ASN A 93 2.62 -7.23 -8.51
C ASN A 93 1.36 -6.56 -7.95
N ILE A 94 0.19 -7.00 -8.41
CA ILE A 94 -1.11 -6.55 -7.90
C ILE A 94 -1.77 -7.76 -7.25
N GLY A 95 -2.28 -7.58 -6.02
CA GLY A 95 -2.92 -8.66 -5.26
C GLY A 95 -1.97 -9.76 -4.78
N ALA A 96 -0.66 -9.56 -4.86
CA ALA A 96 0.34 -10.51 -4.39
C ALA A 96 1.66 -9.81 -4.04
N TYR A 97 2.44 -10.46 -3.19
CA TYR A 97 3.85 -10.15 -2.99
C TYR A 97 4.71 -10.88 -4.01
N SER A 98 5.95 -10.44 -4.22
CA SER A 98 6.90 -11.15 -5.09
C SER A 98 7.20 -12.59 -4.66
N SER A 99 7.01 -12.92 -3.37
CA SER A 99 7.23 -14.27 -2.83
C SER A 99 5.95 -15.12 -2.82
N PRO A 100 6.04 -16.43 -3.08
CA PRO A 100 4.89 -17.33 -3.05
C PRO A 100 4.17 -17.36 -1.69
N GLY A 101 2.85 -17.53 -1.71
CA GLY A 101 2.02 -17.69 -0.50
C GLY A 101 1.50 -16.39 0.13
N TYR A 102 1.89 -15.23 -0.41
CA TYR A 102 1.48 -13.91 0.08
C TYR A 102 0.49 -13.27 -0.88
N VAL A 103 -0.71 -13.85 -1.00
CA VAL A 103 -1.77 -13.41 -1.92
C VAL A 103 -2.88 -12.65 -1.19
N PHE A 104 -3.37 -11.58 -1.79
CA PHE A 104 -4.54 -10.86 -1.32
C PHE A 104 -5.80 -11.71 -1.54
N LYS A 105 -6.67 -11.76 -0.53
CA LYS A 105 -7.96 -12.46 -0.58
C LYS A 105 -9.09 -11.45 -0.65
N GLY A 106 -9.63 -11.29 -1.86
CA GLY A 106 -10.69 -10.35 -2.13
C GLY A 106 -10.64 -9.84 -3.56
N GLN A 107 -11.23 -8.67 -3.76
CA GLN A 107 -11.31 -8.00 -5.06
C GLN A 107 -10.49 -6.71 -5.04
N ILE A 108 -9.84 -6.40 -6.15
CA ILE A 108 -9.09 -5.17 -6.38
C ILE A 108 -9.56 -4.59 -7.70
N ASP A 109 -9.77 -3.28 -7.75
CA ASP A 109 -10.15 -2.56 -8.95
C ASP A 109 -9.47 -1.18 -9.02
N ASP A 110 -9.41 -0.61 -10.23
CA ASP A 110 -9.00 0.78 -10.47
C ASP A 110 -7.61 1.14 -9.86
N VAL A 111 -6.64 0.25 -10.08
CA VAL A 111 -5.26 0.47 -9.63
C VAL A 111 -4.60 1.51 -10.52
N LYS A 112 -4.12 2.60 -9.90
CA LYS A 112 -3.41 3.70 -10.57
C LYS A 112 -2.17 4.07 -9.77
N ILE A 113 -1.09 4.37 -10.48
CA ILE A 113 0.17 4.85 -9.91
C ILE A 113 0.55 6.14 -10.64
N PHE A 114 0.89 7.16 -9.88
CA PHE A 114 1.29 8.47 -10.39
C PHE A 114 2.74 8.74 -9.99
N ASN A 115 3.46 9.49 -10.84
CA ASN A 115 4.81 9.96 -10.54
C ASN A 115 4.83 11.31 -9.80
N TYR A 116 3.69 11.72 -9.23
CA TYR A 116 3.51 12.91 -8.41
C TYR A 116 2.56 12.63 -7.25
N ALA A 117 2.68 13.41 -6.18
CA ALA A 117 1.74 13.36 -5.07
C ALA A 117 0.40 13.98 -5.48
N LEU A 118 -0.69 13.23 -5.32
CA LEU A 118 -2.04 13.75 -5.52
C LEU A 118 -2.39 14.76 -4.42
N SER A 119 -3.09 15.83 -4.78
CA SER A 119 -3.81 16.67 -3.83
C SER A 119 -5.23 16.12 -3.61
N PRO A 120 -5.85 16.38 -2.45
CA PRO A 120 -7.27 16.09 -2.24
C PRO A 120 -8.18 16.79 -3.25
#